data_AF-A0A3D4YRD6-F1
#
_entry.id   AF-A0A3D4YRD6-F1
#
_cell.length_a   1.000
_cell.length_b   1.000
_cell.length_c   1.000
_cell.angle_alpha   90.00
_cell.angle_beta   90.00
_cell.angle_gamma   90.00
#
_symmetry.space_group_name_H-M   'P 1'
#
loop_
_entity.id
_entity.type
_entity.pdbx_description
1 polymer ?
#
loop_
_entity_poly.entity_id
_entity_poly.type
_entity_poly.pdbx_seq_one_letter_code
_entity_poly.pdbx_strand_id
1 'polypeptide(L)'
;MSSEPTTPDYRTIIESAPEAIVVYTPEKFLFLNSFAAEQLGSDPASLVGRSIMEFVHPDSAPVVIERIRELLKSGVGGGPLEVRFVSVSGTVIPAEIVSVPIIFEGQQAFLGLIRDISKRAEMERALRESEEKFGNAFRHSPHGMAFVSPDGRWLKANRALCEMLGYSEDELLERRFVDITHPDDVSTDVEQLHRLVAREISSYHRVKRYLTKDGGTICVSLAVSAVHNAEGLPIYFIGQIQDITRDRQLEEQRADAERMAGITETTIAVAHEMNNVLTVLMMNAQLLEDHASPEEIPEIAAEILSASSRIAATVQRLRKLGVPESVEYLGENKMLDLSHKPLKKPSKRGK
;
A
#
# COMPACT_ATOMS: atom_id res chain seq x y z
N MET A 1 -49.36 -53.20 -45.55
CA MET A 1 -49.08 -51.75 -45.67
C MET A 1 -47.83 -51.49 -44.87
N SER A 2 -46.68 -51.48 -45.55
CA SER A 2 -45.38 -51.18 -44.92
C SER A 2 -45.24 -49.66 -44.83
N SER A 3 -45.20 -49.13 -43.62
CA SER A 3 -44.80 -47.74 -43.36
C SER A 3 -43.28 -47.65 -43.49
N GLU A 4 -42.80 -46.96 -44.52
CA GLU A 4 -41.40 -46.55 -44.61
C GLU A 4 -41.03 -45.68 -43.40
N PRO A 5 -39.83 -45.85 -42.80
CA PRO A 5 -39.34 -44.95 -41.78
C PRO A 5 -39.10 -43.57 -42.42
N THR A 6 -39.82 -42.55 -41.94
CA THR A 6 -39.61 -41.14 -42.26
C THR A 6 -38.13 -40.80 -42.02
N THR A 7 -37.39 -40.50 -43.09
CA THR A 7 -36.03 -39.99 -43.01
C THR A 7 -36.01 -38.79 -42.04
N PRO A 8 -35.11 -38.76 -41.04
CA PRO A 8 -34.97 -37.61 -40.17
C PRO A 8 -34.67 -36.37 -41.02
N ASP A 9 -35.40 -35.29 -40.78
CA ASP A 9 -35.23 -34.04 -41.51
C ASP A 9 -33.98 -33.31 -41.02
N TYR A 10 -32.82 -33.69 -41.58
CA TYR A 10 -31.53 -33.08 -41.29
C TYR A 10 -31.52 -31.56 -41.54
N ARG A 11 -32.40 -31.05 -42.40
CA ARG A 11 -32.54 -29.62 -42.65
C ARG A 11 -33.06 -28.90 -41.41
N THR A 12 -34.10 -29.44 -40.77
CA THR A 12 -34.63 -28.89 -39.53
C THR A 12 -33.59 -28.89 -38.40
N ILE A 13 -32.73 -29.91 -38.33
CA ILE A 13 -31.65 -29.98 -37.34
C ILE A 13 -30.62 -28.87 -37.56
N ILE A 14 -30.14 -28.69 -38.80
CA ILE A 14 -29.16 -27.65 -39.15
C ILE A 14 -29.75 -26.25 -38.94
N GLU A 15 -31.02 -26.06 -39.31
CA GLU A 15 -31.71 -24.78 -39.18
C GLU A 15 -31.91 -24.36 -37.71
N SER A 16 -32.18 -25.34 -36.84
CA SER A 16 -32.43 -25.10 -35.41
C SER A 16 -31.16 -25.19 -34.55
N ALA A 17 -29.99 -25.42 -35.16
CA ALA A 17 -28.74 -25.54 -34.44
C ALA A 17 -28.35 -24.20 -33.80
N PRO A 18 -28.02 -24.15 -32.50
CA PRO A 18 -27.53 -22.93 -31.83
C PRO A 18 -26.05 -22.67 -32.13
N GLU A 19 -25.63 -22.93 -33.36
CA GLU A 19 -24.28 -22.74 -33.87
C GLU A 19 -24.38 -22.19 -35.29
N ALA A 20 -23.49 -21.26 -35.67
CA ALA A 20 -23.56 -20.64 -36.99
C ALA A 20 -22.99 -21.62 -38.02
N ILE A 21 -23.86 -22.10 -38.89
CA ILE A 21 -23.53 -23.07 -39.92
C ILE A 21 -23.66 -22.41 -41.28
N VAL A 22 -22.58 -22.45 -42.06
CA VAL A 22 -22.54 -21.89 -43.41
C VAL A 22 -22.01 -22.91 -44.40
N VAL A 23 -22.58 -22.93 -45.60
CA VAL A 23 -21.97 -23.58 -46.76
C VAL A 23 -21.54 -22.51 -47.73
N TYR A 24 -20.29 -22.55 -48.18
CA TYR A 24 -19.75 -21.51 -49.04
C TYR A 24 -18.76 -22.05 -50.07
N THR A 25 -18.57 -21.25 -51.10
CA THR A 25 -17.48 -21.38 -52.08
C THR A 25 -16.49 -20.24 -51.84
N PRO A 26 -15.28 -20.27 -52.42
CA PRO A 26 -14.34 -19.15 -52.31
C PRO A 26 -14.94 -17.79 -52.69
N GLU A 27 -15.99 -17.79 -53.52
CA GLU A 27 -16.62 -16.58 -54.04
C GLU A 27 -17.83 -16.14 -53.22
N LYS A 28 -18.65 -17.06 -52.71
CA LYS A 28 -19.98 -16.72 -52.17
C LYS A 28 -20.56 -17.75 -51.21
N PHE A 29 -21.51 -17.32 -50.38
CA PHE A 29 -22.35 -18.23 -49.59
C PHE A 29 -23.34 -19.00 -50.47
N LEU A 30 -23.46 -20.30 -50.22
CA LEU A 30 -24.47 -21.19 -50.81
C LEU A 30 -25.63 -21.47 -49.83
N PHE A 31 -25.34 -21.50 -48.53
CA PHE A 31 -26.32 -21.70 -47.47
C PHE A 31 -25.84 -21.05 -46.17
N LEU A 32 -26.77 -20.53 -45.38
CA LEU A 32 -26.56 -20.15 -43.99
C LEU A 32 -27.80 -20.57 -43.21
N ASN A 33 -27.64 -21.12 -42.00
CA ASN A 33 -28.79 -21.32 -41.12
C ASN A 33 -29.26 -19.99 -40.53
N SER A 34 -30.49 -19.97 -39.99
CA SER A 34 -31.07 -18.78 -39.34
C SER A 34 -30.13 -18.17 -38.29
N PHE A 35 -29.48 -19.00 -37.46
CA PHE A 35 -28.56 -18.52 -36.43
C PHE A 35 -27.35 -17.76 -37.02
N ALA A 36 -26.72 -18.26 -38.08
CA ALA A 36 -25.62 -17.57 -38.75
C ALA A 36 -26.07 -16.25 -39.41
N ALA A 37 -27.26 -16.23 -40.02
CA ALA A 37 -27.80 -15.03 -40.65
C ALA A 37 -28.13 -13.95 -39.61
N GLU A 38 -28.74 -14.33 -38.49
CA GLU A 38 -29.02 -13.43 -37.36
C GLU A 38 -27.75 -12.80 -36.80
N GLN A 39 -26.66 -13.56 -36.63
CA GLN A 39 -25.37 -13.01 -36.19
C GLN A 39 -24.81 -11.99 -37.18
N LEU A 40 -25.00 -12.19 -38.48
CA LEU A 40 -24.60 -11.23 -39.52
C LEU A 40 -25.59 -10.06 -39.66
N GLY A 41 -26.69 -10.06 -38.90
CA GLY A 41 -27.69 -9.00 -38.87
C GLY A 41 -28.58 -8.96 -40.11
N SER A 42 -28.84 -10.10 -40.74
CA SER A 42 -29.67 -10.19 -41.95
C SER A 42 -30.46 -11.50 -42.00
N ASP A 43 -31.31 -11.68 -43.01
CA ASP A 43 -32.00 -12.93 -43.25
C ASP A 43 -31.19 -13.86 -44.19
N PRO A 44 -31.34 -15.20 -44.09
CA PRO A 44 -30.56 -16.13 -44.90
C PRO A 44 -30.69 -15.89 -46.41
N ALA A 45 -31.88 -15.54 -46.90
CA ALA A 45 -32.15 -15.38 -48.34
C ALA A 45 -31.41 -14.17 -48.93
N SER A 46 -31.25 -13.10 -48.14
CA SER A 46 -30.46 -11.91 -48.52
C SER A 46 -28.95 -12.14 -48.51
N LEU A 47 -28.47 -13.16 -47.78
CA LEU A 47 -27.04 -13.46 -47.63
C LEU A 47 -26.54 -14.52 -48.63
N VAL A 48 -27.39 -15.47 -49.02
CA VAL A 48 -27.06 -16.47 -50.04
C VAL A 48 -26.71 -15.78 -51.36
N GLY A 49 -25.59 -16.18 -51.96
CA GLY A 49 -25.08 -15.62 -53.21
C GLY A 49 -24.17 -14.40 -53.06
N ARG A 50 -24.14 -13.76 -51.89
CA ARG A 50 -23.20 -12.65 -51.60
C ARG A 50 -21.79 -13.15 -51.37
N SER A 51 -20.81 -12.28 -51.60
CA SER A 51 -19.42 -12.65 -51.43
C SER A 51 -19.08 -12.85 -49.96
N ILE A 52 -18.40 -13.96 -49.65
CA ILE A 52 -17.95 -14.24 -48.28
C ILE A 52 -16.98 -13.16 -47.78
N MET A 53 -16.22 -12.55 -48.69
CA MET A 53 -15.21 -11.53 -48.35
C MET A 53 -15.84 -10.19 -47.96
N GLU A 54 -17.11 -9.94 -48.30
CA GLU A 54 -17.85 -8.77 -47.81
C GLU A 54 -18.01 -8.78 -46.28
N PHE A 55 -17.96 -9.96 -45.68
CA PHE A 55 -18.19 -10.17 -44.25
C PHE A 55 -16.90 -10.48 -43.50
N VAL A 56 -15.74 -10.47 -44.16
CA VAL A 56 -14.43 -10.70 -43.51
C VAL A 56 -13.77 -9.36 -43.27
N HIS A 57 -13.36 -9.09 -42.02
CA HIS A 57 -12.62 -7.89 -41.68
C HIS A 57 -11.30 -7.83 -42.47
N PRO A 58 -10.86 -6.65 -42.95
CA PRO A 58 -9.63 -6.51 -43.74
C PRO A 58 -8.39 -7.18 -43.12
N ASP A 59 -8.21 -7.05 -41.80
CA ASP A 59 -7.11 -7.70 -41.06
C ASP A 59 -7.12 -9.24 -41.12
N SER A 60 -8.31 -9.85 -41.25
CA SER A 60 -8.48 -11.30 -41.32
C SER A 60 -8.48 -11.82 -42.76
N ALA A 61 -8.63 -10.95 -43.77
CA ALA A 61 -8.71 -11.35 -45.17
C ALA A 61 -7.48 -12.16 -45.66
N PRO A 62 -6.22 -11.78 -45.36
CA PRO A 62 -5.06 -12.55 -45.81
C PRO A 62 -5.07 -14.00 -45.30
N VAL A 63 -5.41 -14.19 -44.03
CA VAL A 63 -5.42 -15.51 -43.38
C VAL A 63 -6.58 -16.37 -43.89
N VAL A 64 -7.74 -15.77 -44.13
CA VAL A 64 -8.88 -16.47 -44.75
C VAL A 64 -8.56 -16.92 -46.18
N ILE A 65 -7.92 -16.06 -46.98
CA ILE A 65 -7.50 -16.40 -48.36
C ILE A 65 -6.51 -17.57 -48.35
N GLU A 66 -5.53 -17.55 -47.44
CA GLU A 66 -4.58 -18.63 -47.27
C GLU A 66 -5.28 -19.94 -46.89
N ARG A 67 -6.19 -19.89 -45.91
CA ARG A 67 -6.96 -21.05 -45.48
C ARG A 67 -7.81 -21.65 -46.60
N ILE A 68 -8.47 -20.83 -47.42
CA ILE A 68 -9.23 -21.30 -48.59
C ILE A 68 -8.30 -21.99 -49.60
N ARG A 69 -7.12 -21.42 -49.84
CA ARG A 69 -6.13 -22.01 -50.75
C ARG A 69 -5.65 -23.38 -50.26
N GLU A 70 -5.44 -23.54 -48.95
CA GLU A 70 -5.08 -24.83 -48.36
C GLU A 70 -6.19 -25.85 -48.52
N LEU A 71 -7.43 -25.49 -48.18
CA LEU A 71 -8.60 -26.35 -48.32
C LEU A 71 -8.79 -26.87 -49.75
N LEU A 72 -8.58 -26.01 -50.75
CA LEU A 72 -8.65 -26.38 -52.18
C LEU A 72 -7.54 -27.34 -52.61
N LYS A 73 -6.36 -27.27 -51.98
CA LYS A 73 -5.18 -28.08 -52.36
C LYS A 73 -5.13 -29.43 -51.65
N SER A 74 -5.34 -29.45 -50.34
CA SER A 74 -5.11 -30.63 -49.51
C SER A 74 -6.38 -31.42 -49.20
N GLY A 75 -7.56 -30.79 -49.31
CA GLY A 75 -8.82 -31.39 -48.88
C GLY A 75 -8.93 -31.63 -47.37
N VAL A 76 -7.99 -31.11 -46.57
CA VAL A 76 -8.00 -31.24 -45.11
C VAL A 76 -8.38 -29.89 -44.50
N GLY A 77 -9.47 -29.88 -43.74
CA GLY A 77 -9.81 -28.77 -42.86
C GLY A 77 -8.74 -28.62 -41.80
N GLY A 78 -7.97 -27.53 -41.84
CA GLY A 78 -7.06 -27.19 -40.75
C GLY A 78 -7.82 -26.98 -39.44
N GLY A 79 -7.09 -26.92 -38.32
CA GLY A 79 -7.67 -26.62 -37.00
C GLY A 79 -8.37 -25.25 -36.95
N PRO A 80 -9.05 -24.94 -35.85
CA PRO A 80 -9.83 -23.71 -35.75
C PRO A 80 -9.02 -22.45 -36.05
N LEU A 81 -9.66 -21.51 -36.73
CA LEU A 81 -9.05 -20.25 -37.14
C LEU A 81 -9.80 -19.08 -36.55
N GLU A 82 -9.11 -18.23 -35.79
CA GLU A 82 -9.67 -16.97 -35.32
C GLU A 82 -9.71 -15.94 -36.44
N VAL A 83 -10.89 -15.38 -36.68
CA VAL A 83 -11.18 -14.39 -37.71
C VAL A 83 -12.08 -13.31 -37.13
N ARG A 84 -12.05 -12.13 -37.73
CA ARG A 84 -13.01 -11.06 -37.44
C ARG A 84 -13.99 -11.00 -38.60
N PHE A 85 -15.25 -11.27 -38.32
CA PHE A 85 -16.34 -11.01 -39.26
C PHE A 85 -16.87 -9.59 -39.10
N VAL A 86 -17.50 -9.07 -40.15
CA VAL A 86 -18.18 -7.79 -40.17
C VAL A 86 -19.63 -8.05 -40.56
N SER A 87 -20.58 -7.67 -39.70
CA SER A 87 -22.01 -7.80 -39.98
C SER A 87 -22.46 -6.82 -41.07
N VAL A 88 -23.70 -6.96 -41.56
CA VAL A 88 -24.29 -5.99 -42.51
C VAL A 88 -24.34 -4.57 -41.93
N SER A 89 -24.46 -4.42 -40.61
CA SER A 89 -24.45 -3.13 -39.93
C SER A 89 -23.05 -2.55 -39.69
N GLY A 90 -21.98 -3.27 -40.08
CA GLY A 90 -20.59 -2.88 -39.84
C GLY A 90 -20.04 -3.27 -38.46
N THR A 91 -20.78 -4.04 -37.67
CA THR A 91 -20.32 -4.52 -36.36
C THR A 91 -19.26 -5.59 -36.55
N VAL A 92 -18.12 -5.45 -35.87
CA VAL A 92 -17.04 -6.45 -35.91
C VAL A 92 -17.31 -7.53 -34.88
N ILE A 93 -17.36 -8.79 -35.34
CA ILE A 93 -17.62 -9.98 -34.52
C ILE A 93 -16.36 -10.86 -34.54
N PRO A 94 -15.60 -10.95 -33.44
CA PRO A 94 -14.54 -11.93 -33.34
C PRO A 94 -15.15 -13.34 -33.29
N ALA A 95 -14.68 -14.21 -34.16
CA ALA A 95 -15.19 -15.57 -34.28
C ALA A 95 -14.07 -16.57 -34.55
N GLU A 96 -14.33 -17.82 -34.20
CA GLU A 96 -13.52 -18.96 -34.55
C GLU A 96 -14.25 -19.73 -35.65
N ILE A 97 -13.59 -20.02 -36.77
CA ILE A 97 -14.15 -20.80 -37.87
C ILE A 97 -13.37 -22.10 -38.06
N VAL A 98 -14.12 -23.20 -38.19
CA VAL A 98 -13.61 -24.48 -38.69
C VAL A 98 -14.32 -24.77 -40.00
N SER A 99 -13.55 -25.08 -41.04
CA SER A 99 -14.11 -25.39 -42.37
C SER A 99 -13.64 -26.74 -42.86
N VAL A 100 -14.56 -27.52 -43.41
CA VAL A 100 -14.28 -28.82 -44.05
C VAL A 100 -14.83 -28.84 -45.48
N PRO A 101 -14.15 -29.49 -46.44
CA PRO A 101 -14.64 -29.60 -47.80
C PRO A 101 -15.82 -30.58 -47.89
N ILE A 102 -16.84 -30.20 -48.66
CA ILE A 102 -18.03 -31.01 -48.93
C ILE A 102 -18.45 -30.90 -50.40
N ILE A 103 -19.32 -31.82 -50.83
CA ILE A 103 -20.09 -31.65 -52.06
C ILE A 103 -21.50 -31.20 -51.67
N PHE A 104 -21.90 -30.02 -52.14
CA PHE A 104 -23.22 -29.44 -51.89
C PHE A 104 -23.91 -29.21 -53.23
N GLU A 105 -25.07 -29.84 -53.43
CA GLU A 105 -25.85 -29.78 -54.69
C GLU A 105 -25.02 -30.11 -55.96
N GLY A 106 -24.06 -31.04 -55.84
CA GLY A 106 -23.18 -31.45 -56.94
C GLY A 106 -21.99 -30.51 -57.20
N GLN A 107 -21.84 -29.44 -56.42
CA GLN A 107 -20.74 -28.49 -56.49
C GLN A 107 -19.75 -28.68 -55.32
N GLN A 108 -18.46 -28.49 -55.56
CA GLN A 108 -17.47 -28.41 -54.49
C GLN A 108 -17.68 -27.15 -53.64
N ALA A 109 -17.83 -27.35 -52.34
CA ALA A 109 -18.08 -26.28 -51.36
C ALA A 109 -17.36 -26.59 -50.04
N PHE A 110 -17.50 -25.68 -49.09
CA PHE A 110 -16.99 -25.82 -47.73
C PHE A 110 -18.14 -25.67 -46.74
N LEU A 111 -18.19 -26.57 -45.76
CA LEU A 111 -19.02 -26.43 -44.57
C LEU A 111 -18.19 -25.72 -43.50
N GLY A 112 -18.61 -24.52 -43.14
CA GLY A 112 -18.04 -23.72 -42.05
C GLY A 112 -18.90 -23.79 -40.80
N LEU A 113 -18.28 -24.07 -39.67
CA LEU A 113 -18.84 -23.87 -38.34
C LEU A 113 -18.20 -22.62 -37.76
N ILE A 114 -19.02 -21.62 -37.43
CA ILE A 114 -18.59 -20.34 -36.90
C ILE A 114 -19.04 -20.24 -35.44
N ARG A 115 -18.10 -19.92 -34.57
CA ARG A 115 -18.34 -19.69 -33.16
C ARG A 115 -17.97 -18.27 -32.81
N ASP A 116 -18.95 -17.49 -32.37
CA ASP A 116 -18.71 -16.17 -31.79
C ASP A 116 -17.90 -16.34 -30.49
N ILE A 117 -16.74 -15.68 -30.43
CA ILE A 117 -15.85 -15.70 -29.27
C ILE A 117 -15.83 -14.37 -28.53
N SER A 118 -16.75 -13.44 -28.82
CA SER A 118 -16.83 -12.10 -28.22
C SER A 118 -16.82 -12.16 -26.70
N LYS A 119 -17.75 -12.95 -26.11
CA LYS A 119 -17.87 -13.08 -24.66
C LYS A 119 -16.60 -13.65 -24.02
N ARG A 120 -15.98 -14.63 -24.67
CA ARG A 120 -14.73 -15.25 -24.20
C ARG A 120 -13.58 -14.23 -24.26
N ALA A 121 -13.42 -13.56 -25.39
CA ALA A 121 -12.39 -12.55 -25.59
C ALA A 121 -12.56 -11.35 -24.64
N GLU A 122 -13.79 -10.94 -24.35
CA GLU A 122 -14.10 -9.92 -23.35
C GLU A 122 -13.74 -10.35 -21.93
N MET A 123 -14.10 -11.57 -21.54
CA MET A 123 -13.75 -12.11 -20.22
C MET A 123 -12.23 -12.23 -20.04
N GLU A 124 -11.52 -12.75 -21.05
CA GLU A 124 -10.06 -12.87 -21.03
C GLU A 124 -9.39 -11.49 -20.98
N ARG A 125 -9.90 -10.50 -21.73
CA ARG A 125 -9.40 -9.12 -21.68
C ARG A 125 -9.66 -8.48 -20.33
N ALA A 126 -10.87 -8.60 -19.79
CA ALA A 126 -11.23 -8.05 -18.49
C ALA A 126 -10.39 -8.67 -17.36
N LEU A 127 -10.13 -9.97 -17.43
CA LEU A 127 -9.23 -10.66 -16.51
C LEU A 127 -7.81 -10.09 -16.61
N ARG A 128 -7.25 -10.00 -17.82
CA ARG A 128 -5.90 -9.45 -18.05
C ARG A 128 -5.79 -8.01 -17.55
N GLU A 129 -6.75 -7.15 -17.87
CA GLU A 129 -6.78 -5.77 -17.40
C GLU A 129 -6.86 -5.68 -15.87
N SER A 130 -7.63 -6.57 -15.23
CA SER A 130 -7.73 -6.64 -13.78
C SER A 130 -6.40 -7.07 -13.14
N GLU A 131 -5.76 -8.11 -13.69
CA GLU A 131 -4.44 -8.59 -13.26
C GLU A 131 -3.36 -7.52 -13.42
N GLU A 132 -3.36 -6.80 -14.55
CA GLU A 132 -2.43 -5.69 -14.79
C GLU A 132 -2.66 -4.52 -13.82
N LYS A 133 -3.92 -4.12 -13.60
CA LYS A 133 -4.28 -3.08 -12.63
C LYS A 133 -3.83 -3.45 -11.23
N PHE A 134 -4.11 -4.67 -10.80
CA PHE A 134 -3.66 -5.17 -9.49
C PHE A 134 -2.14 -5.21 -9.39
N GLY A 135 -1.46 -5.76 -10.39
CA GLY A 135 -0.01 -5.83 -10.45
C GLY A 135 0.64 -4.44 -10.39
N ASN A 136 0.07 -3.46 -11.09
CA ASN A 136 0.53 -2.08 -11.07
C ASN A 136 0.30 -1.42 -9.70
N ALA A 137 -0.89 -1.58 -9.10
CA ALA A 137 -1.19 -1.05 -7.77
C ALA A 137 -0.24 -1.61 -6.71
N PHE A 138 0.05 -2.91 -6.75
CA PHE A 138 1.00 -3.56 -5.85
C PHE A 138 2.43 -3.02 -6.05
N ARG A 139 2.93 -3.02 -7.30
CA ARG A 139 4.31 -2.61 -7.62
C ARG A 139 4.60 -1.14 -7.36
N HIS A 140 3.64 -0.27 -7.64
CA HIS A 140 3.80 1.19 -7.57
C HIS A 140 3.17 1.82 -6.33
N SER A 141 2.73 1.01 -5.36
CA SER A 141 2.28 1.51 -4.06
C SER A 141 3.42 2.28 -3.37
N PRO A 142 3.15 3.45 -2.77
CA PRO A 142 4.15 4.19 -1.99
C PRO A 142 4.46 3.51 -0.65
N HIS A 143 3.58 2.62 -0.18
CA HIS A 143 3.78 1.85 1.03
C HIS A 143 4.32 0.46 0.70
N GLY A 144 5.09 -0.10 1.63
CA GLY A 144 5.51 -1.49 1.55
C GLY A 144 4.28 -2.40 1.52
N MET A 145 4.26 -3.35 0.60
CA MET A 145 3.22 -4.37 0.51
C MET A 145 3.88 -5.73 0.36
N ALA A 146 3.29 -6.72 1.02
CA ALA A 146 3.77 -8.09 0.91
C ALA A 146 2.66 -9.11 1.08
N PHE A 147 2.92 -10.29 0.54
CA PHE A 147 2.16 -11.50 0.84
C PHE A 147 3.01 -12.39 1.72
N VAL A 148 2.40 -12.93 2.78
CA VAL A 148 3.04 -13.82 3.73
C VAL A 148 2.20 -15.09 3.84
N SER A 149 2.83 -16.25 3.80
CA SER A 149 2.15 -17.53 3.94
C SER A 149 1.66 -17.79 5.38
N PRO A 150 0.77 -18.77 5.59
CA PRO A 150 0.34 -19.19 6.93
C PRO A 150 1.50 -19.63 7.85
N ASP A 151 2.60 -20.13 7.32
CA ASP A 151 3.82 -20.48 8.08
C ASP A 151 4.78 -19.29 8.27
N GLY A 152 4.41 -18.09 7.80
CA GLY A 152 5.15 -16.86 8.04
C GLY A 152 6.31 -16.61 7.07
N ARG A 153 6.33 -17.25 5.89
CA ARG A 153 7.31 -16.97 4.83
C ARG A 153 6.82 -15.87 3.93
N TRP A 154 7.75 -15.07 3.42
CA TRP A 154 7.41 -14.11 2.39
C TRP A 154 7.08 -14.85 1.09
N LEU A 155 5.95 -14.52 0.49
CA LEU A 155 5.51 -15.03 -0.81
C LEU A 155 5.68 -14.00 -1.92
N LYS A 156 5.65 -12.72 -1.56
CA LYS A 156 5.86 -11.59 -2.47
C LYS A 156 6.17 -10.32 -1.68
N ALA A 157 6.99 -9.43 -2.25
CA ALA A 157 7.25 -8.12 -1.68
C ALA A 157 7.29 -7.07 -2.80
N ASN A 158 6.62 -5.93 -2.61
CA ASN A 158 6.69 -4.87 -3.60
C ASN A 158 8.00 -4.09 -3.51
N ARG A 159 8.23 -3.23 -4.53
CA ARG A 159 9.44 -2.42 -4.64
C ARG A 159 9.64 -1.50 -3.43
N ALA A 160 8.57 -0.87 -2.95
CA ALA A 160 8.63 0.04 -1.82
C ALA A 160 9.09 -0.65 -0.53
N LEU A 161 8.64 -1.89 -0.27
CA LEU A 161 9.09 -2.66 0.89
C LEU A 161 10.58 -3.04 0.78
N CYS A 162 10.99 -3.46 -0.41
CA CYS A 162 12.38 -3.82 -0.70
C CYS A 162 13.31 -2.61 -0.48
N GLU A 163 12.94 -1.45 -1.03
CA GLU A 163 13.66 -0.18 -0.86
C GLU A 163 13.71 0.27 0.61
N MET A 164 12.58 0.16 1.33
CA MET A 164 12.47 0.52 2.74
C MET A 164 13.39 -0.32 3.64
N LEU A 165 13.50 -1.62 3.39
CA LEU A 165 14.27 -2.54 4.24
C LEU A 165 15.71 -2.77 3.75
N GLY A 166 16.02 -2.38 2.51
CA GLY A 166 17.32 -2.60 1.87
C GLY A 166 17.54 -4.03 1.37
N TYR A 167 16.50 -4.85 1.27
CA TYR A 167 16.57 -6.23 0.73
C TYR A 167 16.06 -6.26 -0.71
N SER A 168 16.58 -7.19 -1.51
CA SER A 168 15.91 -7.59 -2.75
C SER A 168 14.68 -8.47 -2.45
N GLU A 169 13.76 -8.59 -3.41
CA GLU A 169 12.59 -9.47 -3.25
C GLU A 169 13.04 -10.92 -3.02
N ASP A 170 13.97 -11.44 -3.82
CA ASP A 170 14.48 -12.81 -3.69
C ASP A 170 15.06 -13.08 -2.30
N GLU A 171 15.82 -12.13 -1.74
CA GLU A 171 16.35 -12.25 -0.37
C GLU A 171 15.26 -12.25 0.70
N LEU A 172 14.15 -11.53 0.48
CA LEU A 172 13.00 -11.57 1.38
C LEU A 172 12.26 -12.91 1.28
N LEU A 173 12.08 -13.44 0.06
CA LEU A 173 11.39 -14.71 -0.17
C LEU A 173 12.08 -15.91 0.49
N GLU A 174 13.39 -15.85 0.70
CA GLU A 174 14.17 -16.86 1.43
C GLU A 174 14.01 -16.78 2.96
N ARG A 175 13.32 -15.74 3.47
CA ARG A 175 13.20 -15.44 4.90
C ARG A 175 11.79 -15.65 5.43
N ARG A 176 11.66 -15.55 6.75
CA ARG A 176 10.39 -15.38 7.45
C ARG A 176 10.23 -13.93 7.91
N PHE A 177 8.98 -13.50 8.15
CA PHE A 177 8.75 -12.13 8.64
C PHE A 177 9.41 -11.86 10.00
N VAL A 178 9.57 -12.90 10.81
CA VAL A 178 10.24 -12.81 12.13
C VAL A 178 11.73 -12.48 12.00
N ASP A 179 12.38 -12.84 10.90
CA ASP A 179 13.83 -12.66 10.71
C ASP A 179 14.22 -11.18 10.56
N ILE A 180 13.26 -10.34 10.16
CA ILE A 180 13.43 -8.88 10.06
C ILE A 180 12.67 -8.12 11.16
N THR A 181 12.01 -8.83 12.08
CA THR A 181 11.28 -8.22 13.18
C THR A 181 12.21 -8.06 14.38
N HIS A 182 12.17 -6.90 15.05
CA HIS A 182 12.97 -6.66 16.24
C HIS A 182 12.66 -7.72 17.32
N PRO A 183 13.66 -8.29 18.03
CA PRO A 183 13.46 -9.41 18.96
C PRO A 183 12.36 -9.21 19.99
N ASP A 184 12.28 -8.02 20.60
CA ASP A 184 11.24 -7.66 21.58
C ASP A 184 9.81 -7.70 21.00
N ASP A 185 9.66 -7.52 19.69
CA ASP A 185 8.36 -7.43 19.03
C ASP A 185 7.92 -8.79 18.43
N VAL A 186 8.83 -9.76 18.30
CA VAL A 186 8.59 -11.07 17.66
C VAL A 186 7.46 -11.85 18.34
N SER A 187 7.51 -11.98 19.67
CA SER A 187 6.53 -12.78 20.43
C SER A 187 5.10 -12.31 20.19
N THR A 188 4.91 -11.00 20.24
CA THR A 188 3.62 -10.36 20.01
C THR A 188 3.13 -10.44 18.58
N ASP A 189 4.04 -10.39 17.58
CA ASP A 189 3.66 -10.49 16.17
C ASP A 189 3.28 -11.93 15.78
N VAL A 190 3.98 -12.92 16.35
CA VAL A 190 3.62 -14.34 16.22
C VAL A 190 2.27 -14.63 16.86
N GLU A 191 1.95 -14.03 18.02
CA GLU A 191 0.64 -14.15 18.64
C GLU A 191 -0.47 -13.63 17.72
N GLN A 192 -0.31 -12.45 17.12
CA GLN A 192 -1.32 -11.92 16.19
C GLN A 192 -1.48 -12.80 14.95
N LEU A 193 -0.39 -13.34 14.41
CA LEU A 193 -0.43 -14.28 13.30
C LEU A 193 -1.23 -15.55 13.67
N HIS A 194 -1.01 -16.12 14.86
CA HIS A 194 -1.77 -17.28 15.31
C HIS A 194 -3.27 -16.97 15.41
N ARG A 195 -3.64 -15.79 15.91
CA ARG A 195 -5.05 -15.37 15.98
C ARG A 195 -5.69 -15.22 14.60
N LEU A 196 -4.93 -14.76 13.59
CA LEU A 196 -5.38 -14.75 12.19
C LEU A 196 -5.56 -16.18 11.66
N VAL A 197 -4.60 -17.07 11.88
CA VAL A 197 -4.66 -18.47 11.44
C VAL A 197 -5.84 -19.20 12.09
N ALA A 198 -6.06 -18.97 13.39
CA ALA A 198 -7.16 -19.52 14.17
C ALA A 198 -8.52 -18.86 13.86
N ARG A 199 -8.54 -17.82 13.01
CA ARG A 199 -9.73 -17.05 12.61
C ARG A 199 -10.43 -16.35 13.78
N GLU A 200 -9.70 -16.05 14.85
CA GLU A 200 -10.20 -15.23 15.95
C GLU A 200 -10.33 -13.76 15.53
N ILE A 201 -9.49 -13.34 14.58
CA ILE A 201 -9.48 -12.01 13.97
C ILE A 201 -9.33 -12.13 12.46
N SER A 202 -9.87 -11.17 11.71
CA SER A 202 -9.72 -11.08 10.25
C SER A 202 -8.57 -10.17 9.83
N SER A 203 -8.15 -9.27 10.71
CA SER A 203 -7.07 -8.31 10.50
C SER A 203 -6.53 -7.76 11.82
N TYR A 204 -5.32 -7.23 11.80
CA TYR A 204 -4.78 -6.43 12.89
C TYR A 204 -3.95 -5.24 12.38
N HIS A 205 -3.80 -4.23 13.23
CA HIS A 205 -2.93 -3.09 13.02
C HIS A 205 -2.00 -2.93 14.22
N ARG A 206 -0.73 -2.57 13.97
CA ARG A 206 0.26 -2.38 15.04
C ARG A 206 1.42 -1.51 14.59
N VAL A 207 2.02 -0.82 15.56
CA VAL A 207 3.34 -0.21 15.41
C VAL A 207 4.40 -1.15 16.00
N LYS A 208 5.44 -1.46 15.23
CA LYS A 208 6.56 -2.31 15.66
C LYS A 208 7.87 -1.85 15.01
N ARG A 209 8.97 -2.52 15.35
CA ARG A 209 10.29 -2.23 14.78
C ARG A 209 10.71 -3.32 13.78
N TYR A 210 11.23 -2.88 12.63
CA TYR A 210 11.91 -3.73 11.66
C TYR A 210 13.41 -3.47 11.66
N LEU A 211 14.16 -4.54 11.39
CA LEU A 211 15.59 -4.55 11.20
C LEU A 211 15.89 -4.48 9.70
N THR A 212 16.60 -3.44 9.28
CA THR A 212 17.03 -3.26 7.90
C THR A 212 18.28 -4.10 7.59
N LYS A 213 18.58 -4.33 6.32
CA LYS A 213 19.72 -5.17 5.89
C LYS A 213 21.08 -4.67 6.40
N ASP A 214 21.23 -3.35 6.53
CA ASP A 214 22.42 -2.68 7.04
C ASP A 214 22.52 -2.68 8.58
N GLY A 215 21.57 -3.32 9.27
CA GLY A 215 21.52 -3.41 10.74
C GLY A 215 20.83 -2.22 11.41
N GLY A 216 20.28 -1.28 10.64
CA GLY A 216 19.42 -0.23 11.15
C GLY A 216 18.10 -0.74 11.73
N THR A 217 17.42 0.13 12.48
CA THR A 217 16.08 -0.15 13.01
C THR A 217 15.14 0.96 12.58
N ILE A 218 14.03 0.57 11.94
CA ILE A 218 12.97 1.49 11.53
C ILE A 218 11.69 1.18 12.30
N CYS A 219 10.91 2.22 12.59
CA CYS A 219 9.58 2.08 13.19
C CYS A 219 8.54 1.99 12.08
N VAL A 220 7.78 0.91 12.07
CA VAL A 220 6.77 0.65 11.05
C VAL A 220 5.38 0.56 11.62
N SER A 221 4.43 1.16 10.91
CA SER A 221 3.00 0.91 11.04
C SER A 221 2.64 -0.25 10.12
N LEU A 222 2.28 -1.39 10.70
CA LEU A 222 1.91 -2.61 10.01
C LEU A 222 0.40 -2.83 10.10
N ALA A 223 -0.26 -2.99 8.96
CA ALA A 223 -1.62 -3.53 8.87
C ALA A 223 -1.58 -4.89 8.16
N VAL A 224 -2.24 -5.90 8.73
CA VAL A 224 -2.29 -7.26 8.17
C VAL A 224 -3.73 -7.71 8.00
N SER A 225 -4.04 -8.33 6.86
CA SER A 225 -5.36 -8.91 6.55
C SER A 225 -5.22 -10.35 6.07
N ALA A 226 -6.14 -11.23 6.45
CA ALA A 226 -6.15 -12.62 6.00
C ALA A 226 -7.02 -12.85 4.75
N VAL A 227 -6.48 -13.53 3.75
CA VAL A 227 -7.20 -13.97 2.55
C VAL A 227 -7.47 -15.47 2.65
N HIS A 228 -8.72 -15.87 2.45
CA HIS A 228 -9.18 -17.24 2.66
C HIS A 228 -9.63 -17.90 1.35
N ASN A 229 -9.54 -19.23 1.29
CA ASN A 229 -10.13 -20.03 0.21
C ASN A 229 -11.65 -20.25 0.43
N ALA A 230 -12.29 -20.99 -0.49
CA ALA A 230 -13.71 -21.33 -0.41
C ALA A 230 -14.06 -22.15 0.84
N GLU A 231 -13.09 -22.92 1.35
CA GLU A 231 -13.20 -23.72 2.58
C GLU A 231 -12.98 -22.88 3.86
N GLY A 232 -12.65 -21.58 3.73
CA GLY A 232 -12.42 -20.66 4.84
C GLY A 232 -11.06 -20.83 5.53
N LEU A 233 -10.10 -21.49 4.90
CA LEU A 233 -8.72 -21.60 5.35
C LEU A 233 -7.88 -20.43 4.79
N PRO A 234 -6.97 -19.84 5.58
CA PRO A 234 -6.11 -18.76 5.10
C PRO A 234 -5.13 -19.29 4.05
N ILE A 235 -5.12 -18.66 2.87
CA ILE A 235 -4.18 -18.95 1.77
C ILE A 235 -2.90 -18.14 1.97
N TYR A 236 -3.05 -16.86 2.30
CA TYR A 236 -1.96 -15.93 2.60
C TYR A 236 -2.48 -14.72 3.37
N PHE A 237 -1.56 -13.94 3.92
CA PHE A 237 -1.80 -12.67 4.56
C PHE A 237 -1.27 -11.53 3.70
N ILE A 238 -1.98 -10.42 3.67
CA ILE A 238 -1.55 -9.18 3.02
C ILE A 238 -1.03 -8.25 4.11
N GLY A 239 0.25 -7.93 4.07
CA GLY A 239 0.87 -6.91 4.91
C GLY A 239 0.96 -5.58 4.16
N GLN A 240 0.55 -4.49 4.79
CA GLN A 240 0.82 -3.11 4.38
C GLN A 240 1.69 -2.46 5.43
N ILE A 241 2.81 -1.88 5.01
CA ILE A 241 3.90 -1.42 5.86
C ILE A 241 4.20 0.02 5.49
N GLN A 242 4.08 0.91 6.48
CA GLN A 242 4.49 2.31 6.35
C GLN A 242 5.63 2.56 7.34
N ASP A 243 6.74 3.10 6.85
CA ASP A 243 7.79 3.64 7.71
C ASP A 243 7.29 4.95 8.32
N ILE A 244 7.22 4.99 9.64
CA ILE A 244 6.77 6.15 10.42
C ILE A 244 7.91 6.72 11.27
N THR A 245 9.16 6.33 11.01
CA THR A 245 10.32 6.75 11.80
C THR A 245 10.46 8.27 11.81
N ARG A 246 10.37 8.91 10.64
CA ARG A 246 10.47 10.36 10.50
C ARG A 246 9.34 11.09 11.23
N ASP A 247 8.11 10.61 11.10
CA ASP A 247 6.95 11.23 11.71
C ASP A 247 7.06 11.18 13.23
N ARG A 248 7.48 10.03 13.78
CA ARG A 248 7.71 9.88 15.22
C ARG A 248 8.83 10.79 15.74
N GLN A 249 9.94 10.88 15.01
CA GLN A 249 11.04 11.78 15.39
C GLN A 249 10.59 13.25 15.42
N LEU A 250 9.76 13.66 14.46
CA LEU A 250 9.22 15.03 14.43
C LEU A 250 8.22 15.29 15.56
N GLU A 251 7.37 14.33 15.88
CA GLU A 251 6.44 14.42 17.02
C GLU A 251 7.20 14.51 18.34
N GLU A 252 8.23 13.69 18.53
CA GLU A 252 9.06 13.69 19.73
C GLU A 252 9.83 15.02 19.89
N GLN A 253 10.45 15.51 18.81
CA GLN A 253 11.12 16.81 18.81
C GLN A 253 10.17 17.96 19.15
N ARG A 254 8.93 17.93 18.64
CA ARG A 254 7.91 18.93 18.98
C ARG A 254 7.51 18.84 20.45
N ALA A 255 7.25 17.64 20.95
CA ALA A 255 6.89 17.44 22.35
C ALA A 255 8.00 17.88 23.31
N ASP A 256 9.27 17.64 22.97
CA ASP A 256 10.43 18.13 23.72
C ASP A 256 10.55 19.66 23.66
N ALA A 257 10.36 20.26 22.48
CA ALA A 257 10.40 21.71 22.31
C ALA A 257 9.27 22.42 23.07
N GLU A 258 8.05 21.88 23.06
CA GLU A 258 6.91 22.40 23.84
C GLU A 258 7.18 22.31 25.34
N ARG A 259 7.71 21.18 25.81
CA ARG A 259 8.15 21.03 27.21
C ARG A 259 9.20 22.07 27.59
N MET A 260 10.21 22.27 26.74
CA MET A 260 11.29 23.24 26.99
C MET A 260 10.79 24.69 26.98
N ALA A 261 9.90 25.04 26.05
CA ALA A 261 9.30 26.37 25.98
C ALA A 261 8.50 26.68 27.25
N GLY A 262 7.70 25.72 27.75
CA GLY A 262 6.96 25.85 29.00
C GLY A 262 7.88 26.11 30.20
N ILE A 263 8.99 25.37 30.33
CA ILE A 263 10.00 25.57 31.39
C ILE A 263 10.63 26.97 31.28
N THR A 264 10.96 27.41 30.07
CA THR A 264 11.59 28.71 29.83
C THR A 264 10.67 29.86 30.21
N GLU A 265 9.41 29.80 29.81
CA GLU A 265 8.38 30.80 30.15
C GLU A 265 8.19 30.91 31.68
N THR A 266 8.09 29.76 32.38
CA THR A 266 7.98 29.77 33.84
C THR A 266 9.22 30.39 34.50
N THR A 267 10.42 30.07 33.99
CA THR A 267 11.68 30.59 34.53
C THR A 267 11.79 32.10 34.36
N ILE A 268 11.40 32.64 33.20
CA ILE A 268 11.38 34.10 32.95
C ILE A 268 10.38 34.80 33.88
N ALA A 269 9.17 34.24 34.02
CA ALA A 269 8.15 34.81 34.90
C ALA A 269 8.61 34.85 36.36
N VAL A 270 9.27 33.78 36.83
CA VAL A 270 9.84 33.69 38.18
C VAL A 270 10.98 34.68 38.38
N ALA A 271 11.90 34.80 37.43
CA ALA A 271 13.00 35.74 37.51
C ALA A 271 12.49 37.19 37.59
N HIS A 272 11.45 37.52 36.82
CA HIS A 272 10.79 38.82 36.90
C HIS A 272 10.12 39.06 38.26
N GLU A 273 9.40 38.07 38.81
CA GLU A 273 8.80 38.18 40.15
C GLU A 273 9.88 38.36 41.23
N MET A 274 10.99 37.62 41.15
CA MET A 274 12.12 37.73 42.07
C MET A 274 12.80 39.10 41.99
N ASN A 275 13.10 39.59 40.79
CA ASN A 275 13.74 40.89 40.61
C ASN A 275 12.89 42.03 41.15
N ASN A 276 11.56 41.97 40.97
CA ASN A 276 10.65 42.94 41.55
C ASN A 276 10.73 42.97 43.08
N VAL A 277 10.76 41.79 43.71
CA VAL A 277 10.82 41.71 45.18
C VAL A 277 12.20 42.09 45.72
N LEU A 278 13.27 41.70 45.02
CA LEU A 278 14.64 42.12 45.34
C LEU A 278 14.81 43.64 45.26
N THR A 279 14.19 44.28 44.27
CA THR A 279 14.22 45.76 44.13
C THR A 279 13.63 46.44 45.37
N VAL A 280 12.50 45.94 45.88
CA VAL A 280 11.86 46.44 47.11
C VAL A 280 12.76 46.21 48.33
N LEU A 281 13.38 45.04 48.44
CA LEU A 281 14.31 44.74 49.53
C LEU A 281 15.53 45.66 49.51
N MET A 282 16.16 45.85 48.34
CA MET A 282 17.33 46.70 48.18
C MET A 282 17.01 48.17 48.45
N MET A 283 15.88 48.68 47.94
CA MET A 283 15.45 50.05 48.18
C MET A 283 15.23 50.32 49.67
N ASN A 284 14.51 49.44 50.36
CA ASN A 284 14.25 49.58 51.79
C ASN A 284 15.51 49.39 52.66
N ALA A 285 16.42 48.50 52.27
CA ALA A 285 17.71 48.37 52.93
C ALA A 285 18.56 49.64 52.77
N GLN A 286 18.54 50.29 51.61
CA GLN A 286 19.24 51.56 51.38
C GLN A 286 18.66 52.68 52.26
N LEU A 287 17.33 52.75 52.40
CA LEU A 287 16.69 53.73 53.29
C LEU A 287 17.15 53.58 54.75
N LEU A 288 17.35 52.35 55.23
CA LEU A 288 17.91 52.10 56.57
C LEU A 288 19.37 52.57 56.68
N GLU A 289 20.17 52.44 55.63
CA GLU A 289 21.56 52.90 55.57
C GLU A 289 21.67 54.43 55.52
N ASP A 290 20.75 55.09 54.80
CA ASP A 290 20.70 56.55 54.61
C ASP A 290 20.08 57.31 55.80
N HIS A 291 20.11 56.70 57.01
CA HIS A 291 19.67 57.29 58.28
C HIS A 291 18.15 57.55 58.37
N ALA A 292 17.34 56.54 58.03
CA ALA A 292 15.90 56.53 58.28
C ALA A 292 15.54 57.01 59.70
N SER A 293 14.46 57.78 59.81
CA SER A 293 14.03 58.29 61.11
C SER A 293 13.53 57.15 62.01
N PRO A 294 13.66 57.26 63.35
CA PRO A 294 13.20 56.22 64.27
C PRO A 294 11.71 55.84 64.12
N GLU A 295 10.89 56.73 63.56
CA GLU A 295 9.47 56.52 63.30
C GLU A 295 9.19 55.70 62.02
N GLU A 296 10.09 55.75 61.03
CA GLU A 296 9.97 55.04 59.74
C GLU A 296 10.53 53.60 59.79
N ILE A 297 11.48 53.33 60.70
CA ILE A 297 12.14 52.01 60.83
C ILE A 297 11.15 50.83 60.94
N PRO A 298 10.07 50.90 61.74
CA PRO A 298 9.13 49.78 61.86
C PRO A 298 8.40 49.47 60.55
N GLU A 299 8.07 50.50 59.76
CA GLU A 299 7.39 50.36 58.47
C GLU A 299 8.33 49.76 57.41
N ILE A 300 9.56 50.28 57.31
CA ILE A 300 10.60 49.76 56.42
C ILE A 300 10.92 48.29 56.74
N ALA A 301 11.04 47.94 58.03
CA ALA A 301 11.27 46.57 58.46
C ALA A 301 10.10 45.63 58.11
N ALA A 302 8.86 46.11 58.21
CA ALA A 302 7.66 45.36 57.82
C ALA A 302 7.63 45.11 56.31
N GLU A 303 8.01 46.08 55.48
CA GLU A 303 8.12 45.89 54.02
C GLU A 303 9.18 44.86 53.65
N ILE A 304 10.35 44.91 54.30
CA ILE A 304 11.42 43.92 54.08
C ILE A 304 10.96 42.51 54.43
N LEU A 305 10.27 42.34 55.57
CA LEU A 305 9.73 41.03 55.98
C LEU A 305 8.64 40.52 55.04
N SER A 306 7.76 41.42 54.58
CA SER A 306 6.69 41.11 53.62
C SER A 306 7.28 40.66 52.27
N ALA A 307 8.24 41.41 51.74
CA ALA A 307 8.98 41.08 50.53
C ALA A 307 9.72 39.73 50.67
N SER A 308 10.43 39.51 51.76
CA SER A 308 11.12 38.24 52.03
C SER A 308 10.16 37.04 52.08
N SER A 309 8.98 37.23 52.67
CA SER A 309 7.93 36.20 52.73
C SER A 309 7.38 35.85 51.35
N ARG A 310 7.25 36.83 50.45
CA ARG A 310 6.84 36.61 49.06
C ARG A 310 7.88 35.79 48.28
N ILE A 311 9.18 36.07 48.46
CA ILE A 311 10.25 35.26 47.86
C ILE A 311 10.17 33.80 48.34
N ALA A 312 10.02 33.59 49.66
CA ALA A 312 9.91 32.25 50.22
C ALA A 312 8.70 31.48 49.64
N ALA A 313 7.56 32.16 49.46
CA ALA A 313 6.36 31.57 48.85
C ALA A 313 6.58 31.21 47.36
N THR A 314 7.28 32.04 46.60
CA THR A 314 7.62 31.74 45.18
C THR A 314 8.60 30.58 45.07
N VAL A 315 9.64 30.51 45.92
CA VAL A 315 10.57 29.38 45.98
C VAL A 315 9.87 28.07 46.35
N GLN A 316 8.93 28.10 47.30
CA GLN A 316 8.14 26.92 47.64
C GLN A 316 7.22 26.47 46.50
N ARG A 317 6.63 27.41 45.74
CA ARG A 317 5.83 27.10 44.54
C ARG A 317 6.68 26.41 43.46
N LEU A 318 7.89 26.90 43.21
CA LEU A 318 8.83 26.29 42.26
C LEU A 318 9.22 24.87 42.64
N ARG A 319 9.50 24.64 43.93
CA ARG A 319 9.87 23.32 44.45
C ARG A 319 8.75 22.28 44.28
N LYS A 320 7.49 22.72 44.29
CA LYS A 320 6.31 21.85 44.05
C LYS A 320 6.05 21.56 42.57
N LEU A 321 6.56 22.39 41.65
CA LEU A 321 6.38 22.22 40.20
C LEU A 321 7.33 21.20 39.58
N GLY A 322 8.25 20.61 40.36
CA GLY A 322 9.07 19.49 39.89
C GLY A 322 10.06 19.88 38.80
N VAL A 323 10.73 21.04 38.91
CA VAL A 323 11.92 21.32 38.11
C VAL A 323 12.98 20.27 38.51
N PRO A 324 13.46 19.41 37.58
CA PRO A 324 14.46 18.41 37.90
C PRO A 324 15.73 19.09 38.40
N GLU A 325 16.45 18.43 39.31
CA GLU A 325 17.83 18.76 39.70
C GLU A 325 18.71 18.85 38.45
N SER A 326 18.88 20.03 37.85
CA SER A 326 19.91 20.30 36.84
C SER A 326 20.07 21.79 36.58
N VAL A 327 20.60 22.50 37.57
CA VAL A 327 21.54 23.57 37.28
C VAL A 327 22.73 23.32 38.19
N GLU A 328 23.74 22.59 37.68
CA GLU A 328 25.06 22.64 38.28
C GLU A 328 25.47 24.10 38.35
N TYR A 329 25.58 24.60 39.58
CA TYR A 329 25.97 25.96 39.89
C TYR A 329 27.46 26.11 39.52
N LEU A 330 27.75 26.46 38.27
CA LEU A 330 29.09 26.89 37.84
C LEU A 330 29.35 28.28 38.43
N GLY A 331 29.77 28.30 39.69
CA GLY A 331 30.06 29.50 40.45
C GLY A 331 31.24 29.34 41.39
N GLU A 332 32.31 28.64 40.98
CA GLU A 332 33.59 28.77 41.69
C GLU A 332 34.30 30.05 41.26
N ASN A 333 34.16 31.11 42.07
CA ASN A 333 35.31 31.91 42.45
C ASN A 333 35.06 32.82 43.67
N LYS A 334 35.83 32.53 44.73
CA LYS A 334 36.43 33.45 45.70
C LYS A 334 35.50 34.21 46.67
N MET A 335 35.64 33.89 47.97
CA MET A 335 36.41 34.75 48.91
C MET A 335 36.63 34.09 50.28
N LEU A 336 37.90 34.08 50.70
CA LEU A 336 38.44 34.27 52.06
C LEU A 336 37.87 33.45 53.23
N ASP A 337 38.51 32.31 53.51
CA ASP A 337 38.55 31.76 54.87
C ASP A 337 39.60 32.51 55.70
N LEU A 338 39.12 33.29 56.67
CA LEU A 338 39.89 34.04 57.66
C LEU A 338 40.06 33.25 58.96
N SER A 339 40.43 31.97 58.89
CA SER A 339 40.69 31.22 60.12
C SER A 339 41.73 30.10 59.97
N HIS A 340 43.03 30.42 59.97
CA HIS A 340 44.01 29.72 60.83
C HIS A 340 45.40 30.38 60.90
N LYS A 341 45.98 30.30 62.10
CA LYS A 341 47.19 30.94 62.65
C LYS A 341 48.52 30.59 61.93
N PRO A 342 49.60 31.38 62.13
CA PRO A 342 50.81 31.33 61.30
C PRO A 342 51.72 30.15 61.65
N LEU A 343 52.14 29.40 60.63
CA LEU A 343 53.25 28.46 60.73
C LEU A 343 54.58 29.18 60.41
N LYS A 344 55.49 29.09 61.38
CA LYS A 344 56.86 29.61 61.41
C LYS A 344 57.65 29.24 60.14
N LYS A 345 58.39 30.20 59.58
CA LYS A 345 59.57 29.92 58.74
C LYS A 345 60.69 29.32 59.61
N PRO A 346 61.41 28.33 59.08
CA PRO A 346 62.82 28.53 58.74
C PRO A 346 63.11 27.90 57.36
N SER A 347 64.25 28.05 56.69
CA SER A 347 65.38 28.97 56.62
C SER A 347 66.11 28.57 55.34
N LYS A 348 66.69 29.51 54.59
CA LYS A 348 67.58 29.18 53.45
C LYS A 348 68.84 28.43 53.93
N ARG A 349 69.22 27.39 53.18
CA ARG A 349 70.59 26.89 52.86
C ARG A 349 70.36 25.61 52.05
N GLY A 350 70.85 25.37 50.85
CA GLY A 350 72.08 25.83 50.20
C GLY A 350 72.86 24.58 49.80
N LYS A 351 72.78 24.17 48.53
CA LYS A 351 73.83 23.62 47.66
C LYS A 351 73.24 23.22 46.33
#